data_AF-A0A518AJ05-F1
#
_entry.id   AF-A0A518AJ05-F1
#
_cell.length_a   1.000
_cell.length_b   1.000
_cell.length_c   1.000
_cell.angle_alpha   90.00
_cell.angle_beta   90.00
_cell.angle_gamma   90.00
#
_symmetry.space_group_name_H-M   'P 1'
#
loop_
_entity.id
_entity.type
_entity.pdbx_description
1 polymer ?
#
loop_
_entity_poly.entity_id
_entity_poly.type
_entity_poly.pdbx_seq_one_letter_code
_entity_poly.pdbx_strand_id
1 'polypeptide(L)'
;MNRREFQTAVGCFFASSIVAPFAQAAGKPRRPKGLPNVQTTTNGGQQFWGDVRYHAGYRIQEHALTGHFRLLDPQYERVTWGTLEACESQLSEIRQQNAQLSNESTAVIYLHGLFRSRWSMSRMANHINQQTGWQSIVLGYASTRGSVGDHANKLAQVIEHLDGVKNIHFVAHSLGNLVIRYWLGDKQFQQQLAQQGAQVGRMVMVGPPNHRPSLAQVLTPLDTQQIIGGESASQLAEDWKELAPKLATPSCDFGILAGGKGDESGHNPLIPGDDDMIVGVKETMLPGASDFRVLDVIHATMMYEPNIMGMATEFLQHGYFESAEARHPLGKVTIP
;
A
#
# COMPACT_ATOMS: atom_id res chain seq x y z
N MET A 1 2.27 -1.06 -30.05
CA MET A 1 3.47 -0.60 -29.31
C MET A 1 4.66 -1.49 -29.66
N ASN A 2 5.83 -0.94 -29.97
CA ASN A 2 7.05 -1.71 -30.24
C ASN A 2 7.88 -1.95 -28.94
N ARG A 3 8.87 -2.87 -28.99
CA ARG A 3 9.70 -3.26 -27.82
C ARG A 3 10.35 -2.06 -27.10
N ARG A 4 10.64 -0.97 -27.81
CA ARG A 4 11.28 0.24 -27.28
C ARG A 4 10.30 1.08 -26.48
N GLU A 5 9.10 1.27 -27.00
CA GLU A 5 7.99 1.95 -26.29
C GLU A 5 7.56 1.16 -25.04
N PHE A 6 7.57 -0.17 -25.11
CA PHE A 6 7.35 -1.05 -23.96
C PHE A 6 8.43 -0.87 -22.88
N GLN A 7 9.71 -0.86 -23.27
CA GLN A 7 10.83 -0.58 -22.35
C GLN A 7 10.76 0.83 -21.77
N THR A 8 10.26 1.81 -22.52
CA THR A 8 10.02 3.17 -22.00
C THR A 8 8.85 3.21 -21.01
N ALA A 9 7.75 2.50 -21.27
CA ALA A 9 6.62 2.43 -20.33
C ALA A 9 6.99 1.74 -19.01
N VAL A 10 7.67 0.58 -19.11
CA VAL A 10 8.27 -0.11 -17.96
C VAL A 10 9.32 0.78 -17.30
N GLY A 11 10.15 1.47 -18.08
CA GLY A 11 11.13 2.45 -17.60
C GLY A 11 10.49 3.63 -16.86
N CYS A 12 9.33 4.13 -17.30
CA CYS A 12 8.56 5.18 -16.62
C CYS A 12 7.94 4.69 -15.31
N PHE A 13 7.51 3.42 -15.25
CA PHE A 13 7.10 2.77 -14.00
C PHE A 13 8.26 2.79 -12.98
N PHE A 14 9.49 2.52 -13.44
CA PHE A 14 10.71 2.59 -12.63
C PHE A 14 11.28 4.01 -12.40
N ALA A 15 11.05 4.96 -13.31
CA ALA A 15 11.64 6.30 -13.27
C ALA A 15 10.88 7.28 -12.36
N SER A 16 9.62 6.97 -12.01
CA SER A 16 8.90 7.72 -10.96
C SER A 16 9.41 7.43 -9.53
N SER A 17 10.30 6.44 -9.39
CA SER A 17 11.08 6.17 -8.19
C SER A 17 12.47 6.78 -8.35
N ILE A 18 12.88 7.66 -7.43
CA ILE A 18 14.30 8.02 -7.30
C ILE A 18 15.04 6.73 -6.92
N VAL A 19 15.66 6.08 -7.92
CA VAL A 19 16.45 4.86 -7.74
C VAL A 19 17.74 5.26 -7.03
N ALA A 20 17.83 5.02 -5.72
CA ALA A 20 19.11 5.03 -5.04
C ALA A 20 19.96 3.84 -5.55
N PRO A 21 21.28 4.01 -5.75
CA PRO A 21 22.12 2.97 -6.32
C PRO A 21 22.10 1.71 -5.45
N PHE A 22 22.10 0.55 -6.12
CA PHE A 22 22.18 -0.76 -5.50
C PHE A 22 23.44 -0.87 -4.64
N ALA A 23 23.29 -0.82 -3.32
CA ALA A 23 24.35 -1.25 -2.42
C ALA A 23 24.35 -2.77 -2.36
N GLN A 24 25.42 -3.38 -2.88
CA GLN A 24 25.68 -4.81 -2.86
C GLN A 24 25.77 -5.29 -1.39
N ALA A 25 25.14 -6.43 -1.10
CA ALA A 25 25.05 -6.99 0.24
C ALA A 25 26.43 -7.22 0.88
N ALA A 26 26.80 -6.36 1.82
CA ALA A 26 27.86 -6.63 2.78
C ALA A 26 27.24 -7.35 4.00
N GLY A 27 27.90 -8.42 4.46
CA GLY A 27 27.42 -9.28 5.55
C GLY A 27 27.04 -8.52 6.83
N LYS A 28 26.25 -9.17 7.69
CA LYS A 28 25.70 -8.64 8.95
C LYS A 28 26.69 -7.69 9.67
N PRO A 29 26.43 -6.38 9.73
CA PRO A 29 27.32 -5.46 10.44
C PRO A 29 27.20 -5.68 11.96
N ARG A 30 28.34 -5.72 12.64
CA ARG A 30 28.40 -5.69 14.11
C ARG A 30 27.77 -4.40 14.64
N ARG A 31 27.01 -4.49 15.73
CA ARG A 31 26.40 -3.36 16.47
C ARG A 31 27.40 -2.20 16.63
N PRO A 32 27.13 -1.00 16.08
CA PRO A 32 27.94 0.17 16.38
C PRO A 32 27.65 0.62 17.81
N LYS A 33 28.68 0.77 18.64
CA LYS A 33 28.58 1.55 19.88
C LYS A 33 28.39 3.02 19.51
N GLY A 34 27.32 3.63 20.04
CA GLY A 34 27.11 5.08 20.18
C GLY A 34 27.66 5.96 19.07
N LEU A 35 27.07 5.92 17.87
CA LEU A 35 27.27 6.96 16.88
C LEU A 35 26.38 8.17 17.24
N PRO A 36 26.87 9.41 17.12
CA PRO A 36 26.09 10.60 17.47
C PRO A 36 24.83 10.71 16.60
N ASN A 37 23.69 11.02 17.23
CA ASN A 37 22.44 11.29 16.51
C ASN A 37 22.50 12.69 15.88
N VAL A 38 23.16 12.80 14.73
CA VAL A 38 23.14 14.04 13.93
C VAL A 38 21.79 14.14 13.24
N GLN A 39 20.99 15.15 13.54
CA GLN A 39 19.68 15.37 12.90
C GLN A 39 19.90 15.66 11.42
N THR A 40 19.42 14.77 10.54
CA THR A 40 19.55 14.91 9.09
C THR A 40 18.22 14.65 8.40
N THR A 41 17.90 15.45 7.39
CA THR A 41 16.75 15.22 6.51
C THR A 41 16.97 13.92 5.74
N THR A 42 16.10 12.93 5.95
CA THR A 42 16.28 11.60 5.35
C THR A 42 15.53 11.41 4.04
N ASN A 43 14.66 12.37 3.67
CA ASN A 43 13.65 12.24 2.61
C ASN A 43 12.86 10.91 2.68
N GLY A 44 12.84 10.25 3.84
CA GLY A 44 12.23 8.95 4.07
C GLY A 44 13.02 7.71 3.64
N GLY A 45 14.22 7.79 3.02
CA GLY A 45 15.02 6.61 2.63
C GLY A 45 14.23 5.54 1.83
N GLN A 46 13.41 6.01 0.89
CA GLN A 46 12.03 5.55 0.72
C GLN A 46 11.77 4.08 0.35
N GLN A 47 12.78 3.34 -0.11
CA GLN A 47 12.63 1.92 -0.50
C GLN A 47 13.23 0.93 0.51
N PHE A 48 13.83 1.40 1.61
CA PHE A 48 14.48 0.54 2.60
C PHE A 48 13.87 0.62 3.99
N TRP A 49 12.81 1.41 4.18
CA TRP A 49 12.19 1.62 5.47
C TRP A 49 10.71 1.21 5.45
N GLY A 50 10.26 0.54 6.50
CA GLY A 50 8.84 0.25 6.74
C GLY A 50 8.37 0.81 8.07
N ASP A 51 7.21 1.46 8.07
CA ASP A 51 6.56 1.95 9.28
C ASP A 51 6.14 0.75 10.15
N VAL A 52 6.37 0.87 11.47
CA VAL A 52 5.96 -0.13 12.48
C VAL A 52 5.16 0.49 13.62
N ARG A 53 5.23 1.82 13.82
CA ARG A 53 4.38 2.58 14.75
C ARG A 53 3.98 3.89 14.10
N TYR A 54 2.82 4.40 14.48
CA TYR A 54 2.33 5.71 14.07
C TYR A 54 1.62 6.40 15.24
N HIS A 55 1.85 7.70 15.42
CA HIS A 55 1.08 8.54 16.34
C HIS A 55 1.20 10.01 15.94
N ALA A 56 0.08 10.69 15.64
CA ALA A 56 0.05 12.13 15.36
C ALA A 56 1.14 12.62 14.37
N GLY A 57 1.37 11.86 13.29
CA GLY A 57 2.41 12.13 12.29
C GLY A 57 3.80 11.58 12.61
N TYR A 58 4.11 11.31 13.88
CA TYR A 58 5.34 10.62 14.28
C TYR A 58 5.31 9.15 13.86
N ARG A 59 6.46 8.63 13.46
CA ARG A 59 6.59 7.27 12.91
C ARG A 59 7.84 6.59 13.38
N ILE A 60 7.71 5.37 13.89
CA ILE A 60 8.86 4.48 14.03
C ILE A 60 8.95 3.64 12.76
N GLN A 61 10.14 3.58 12.18
CA GLN A 61 10.42 2.79 10.99
C GLN A 61 11.53 1.81 11.23
N GLU A 62 11.42 0.62 10.65
CA GLU A 62 12.47 -0.39 10.61
C GLU A 62 13.19 -0.38 9.25
N HIS A 63 14.51 -0.47 9.26
CA HIS A 63 15.32 -0.61 8.05
C HIS A 63 15.36 -2.07 7.57
N ALA A 64 14.84 -2.34 6.38
CA ALA A 64 14.62 -3.66 5.82
C ALA A 64 15.86 -4.56 5.75
N LEU A 65 17.07 -3.99 5.61
CA LEU A 65 18.30 -4.79 5.49
C LEU A 65 19.04 -5.03 6.81
N THR A 66 18.82 -4.18 7.80
CA THR A 66 19.65 -4.15 9.01
C THR A 66 18.85 -4.35 10.29
N GLY A 67 17.53 -4.20 10.24
CA GLY A 67 16.63 -4.31 11.39
C GLY A 67 16.75 -3.21 12.44
N HIS A 68 17.54 -2.15 12.20
CA HIS A 68 17.56 -1.01 13.12
C HIS A 68 16.34 -0.11 12.91
N PHE A 69 15.97 0.60 13.95
CA PHE A 69 14.80 1.46 13.98
C PHE A 69 15.20 2.93 13.95
N ARG A 70 14.30 3.77 13.47
CA ARG A 70 14.35 5.23 13.65
C ARG A 70 12.98 5.77 13.99
N LEU A 71 12.94 6.81 14.82
CA LEU A 71 11.77 7.65 15.03
C LEU A 71 11.90 8.88 14.15
N LEU A 72 10.87 9.16 13.36
CA LEU A 72 10.72 10.38 12.59
C LEU A 72 9.60 11.25 13.18
N ASP A 73 9.77 12.57 13.11
CA ASP A 73 8.72 13.54 13.38
C ASP A 73 7.80 13.74 12.14
N PRO A 74 6.72 14.55 12.25
CA PRO A 74 5.83 14.83 11.14
C PRO A 74 6.50 15.52 9.93
N GLN A 75 7.68 16.12 10.12
CA GLN A 75 8.50 16.76 9.09
C GLN A 75 9.54 15.81 8.48
N TYR A 76 9.53 14.53 8.86
CA TYR A 76 10.46 13.48 8.44
C TYR A 76 11.90 13.70 8.89
N GLU A 77 12.10 14.50 9.93
CA GLU A 77 13.38 14.62 10.61
C GLU A 77 13.55 13.50 11.61
N ARG A 78 14.77 12.97 11.69
CA ARG A 78 15.07 11.87 12.60
C ARG A 78 15.21 12.39 14.03
N VAL A 79 14.27 11.99 14.88
CA VAL A 79 14.29 12.28 16.33
C VAL A 79 15.28 11.35 17.04
N THR A 80 15.20 10.05 16.81
CA THR A 80 16.10 9.04 17.40
C THR A 80 16.26 7.83 16.49
N TRP A 81 17.22 6.94 16.80
CA TRP A 81 17.43 5.66 16.13
C TRP A 81 18.16 4.65 17.02
N GLY A 82 18.06 3.38 16.66
CA GLY A 82 18.68 2.29 17.40
C GLY A 82 17.74 1.09 17.49
N THR A 83 17.39 0.70 18.72
CA THR A 83 16.43 -0.38 18.97
C THR A 83 14.99 0.14 18.92
N LEU A 84 14.04 -0.78 18.80
CA LEU A 84 12.62 -0.45 18.84
C LEU A 84 12.25 0.18 20.17
N GLU A 85 12.74 -0.38 21.28
CA GLU A 85 12.44 0.09 22.64
C GLU A 85 12.91 1.52 22.86
N ALA A 86 14.10 1.89 22.35
CA ALA A 86 14.60 3.25 22.43
C ALA A 86 13.71 4.24 21.65
N CYS A 87 13.23 3.83 20.47
CA CYS A 87 12.33 4.65 19.67
C CYS A 87 10.94 4.77 20.33
N GLU A 88 10.42 3.67 20.92
CA GLU A 88 9.13 3.64 21.62
C GLU A 88 9.15 4.45 22.92
N SER A 89 10.27 4.43 23.66
CA SER A 89 10.47 5.28 24.84
C SER A 89 10.35 6.76 24.45
N GLN A 90 11.08 7.17 23.39
CA GLN A 90 11.02 8.56 22.91
C GLN A 90 9.63 8.93 22.40
N LEU A 91 8.95 8.02 21.69
CA LEU A 91 7.58 8.25 21.22
C LEU A 91 6.59 8.38 22.39
N SER A 92 6.80 7.63 23.48
CA SER A 92 5.96 7.68 24.68
C SER A 92 6.11 9.00 25.43
N GLU A 93 7.33 9.53 25.53
CA GLU A 93 7.58 10.87 26.08
C GLU A 93 6.86 11.95 25.27
N ILE A 94 6.96 11.88 23.93
CA ILE A 94 6.27 12.80 23.01
C ILE A 94 4.75 12.71 23.20
N ARG A 95 4.19 11.50 23.32
CA ARG A 95 2.76 11.27 23.58
C ARG A 95 2.29 11.92 24.88
N GLN A 96 3.09 11.82 25.94
CA GLN A 96 2.77 12.42 27.24
C GLN A 96 2.83 13.96 27.19
N GLN A 97 3.79 14.52 26.47
CA GLN A 97 3.95 15.96 26.30
C GLN A 97 2.84 16.57 25.42
N ASN A 98 2.41 15.82 24.40
CA ASN A 98 1.38 16.23 23.45
C ASN A 98 0.04 15.56 23.76
N ALA A 99 -0.32 15.41 25.04
CA ALA A 99 -1.57 14.80 25.47
C ALA A 99 -2.78 15.66 25.09
N GLN A 100 -3.08 15.72 23.79
CA GLN A 100 -4.33 16.16 23.24
C GLN A 100 -5.16 14.91 22.96
N LEU A 101 -6.38 14.89 23.48
CA LEU A 101 -7.38 13.88 23.15
C LEU A 101 -7.65 13.98 21.65
N SER A 102 -7.07 13.08 20.84
CA SER A 102 -7.48 12.94 19.46
C SER A 102 -8.88 12.30 19.47
N ASN A 103 -9.89 13.10 19.16
CA ASN A 103 -11.29 12.64 19.04
C ASN A 103 -11.55 11.84 17.75
N GLU A 104 -10.51 11.52 16.97
CA GLU A 104 -10.65 10.87 15.67
C GLU A 104 -10.85 9.36 15.83
N SER A 105 -12.11 8.95 15.96
CA SER A 105 -12.50 7.54 15.96
C SER A 105 -12.35 6.86 14.59
N THR A 106 -12.05 7.61 13.52
CA THR A 106 -11.95 7.09 12.15
C THR A 106 -10.63 7.46 11.51
N ALA A 107 -9.97 6.47 10.92
CA ALA A 107 -8.75 6.65 10.14
C ALA A 107 -8.87 6.00 8.76
N VAL A 108 -8.21 6.59 7.77
CA VAL A 108 -7.99 6.00 6.46
C VAL A 108 -6.52 5.63 6.34
N ILE A 109 -6.22 4.36 6.10
CA ILE A 109 -4.87 3.85 5.90
C ILE A 109 -4.61 3.67 4.41
N TYR A 110 -3.50 4.23 3.93
CA TYR A 110 -3.13 4.22 2.51
C TYR A 110 -1.89 3.36 2.24
N LEU A 111 -1.97 2.46 1.26
CA LEU A 111 -0.83 1.65 0.83
C LEU A 111 -0.50 1.88 -0.65
N HIS A 112 0.78 2.08 -0.94
CA HIS A 112 1.30 2.27 -2.29
C HIS A 112 1.62 0.94 -2.99
N GLY A 113 1.90 0.98 -4.30
CA GLY A 113 2.32 -0.18 -5.08
C GLY A 113 3.81 -0.55 -4.99
N LEU A 114 4.19 -1.61 -5.70
CA LEU A 114 5.58 -2.03 -5.89
C LEU A 114 6.42 -0.91 -6.55
N PHE A 115 7.69 -0.78 -6.18
CA PHE A 115 8.63 0.29 -6.59
C PHE A 115 8.27 1.71 -6.14
N ARG A 116 7.08 1.93 -5.58
CA ARG A 116 6.65 3.23 -5.07
C ARG A 116 7.07 3.44 -3.62
N SER A 117 6.78 4.65 -3.17
CA SER A 117 6.82 5.05 -1.76
C SER A 117 5.48 5.67 -1.36
N ARG A 118 5.32 5.91 -0.05
CA ARG A 118 4.12 6.54 0.53
C ARG A 118 3.71 7.84 -0.18
N TRP A 119 4.66 8.61 -0.70
CA TRP A 119 4.40 9.88 -1.36
C TRP A 119 3.48 9.79 -2.57
N SER A 120 3.49 8.64 -3.26
CA SER A 120 2.55 8.39 -4.36
C SER A 120 1.09 8.45 -3.92
N MET A 121 0.78 8.12 -2.67
CA MET A 121 -0.56 8.16 -2.12
C MET A 121 -0.89 9.48 -1.40
N SER A 122 0.10 10.36 -1.17
CA SER A 122 -0.08 11.57 -0.37
C SER A 122 -1.11 12.55 -0.96
N ARG A 123 -1.16 12.70 -2.29
CA ARG A 123 -2.14 13.61 -2.92
C ARG A 123 -3.57 13.13 -2.69
N MET A 124 -3.82 11.84 -2.89
CA MET A 124 -5.11 11.21 -2.64
C MET A 124 -5.47 11.27 -1.15
N ALA A 125 -4.52 10.99 -0.26
CA ALA A 125 -4.74 11.06 1.18
C ALA A 125 -5.11 12.48 1.64
N ASN A 126 -4.41 13.50 1.15
CA ASN A 126 -4.72 14.89 1.46
C ASN A 126 -6.10 15.29 0.93
N HIS A 127 -6.47 14.86 -0.28
CA HIS A 127 -7.80 15.12 -0.84
C HIS A 127 -8.91 14.54 0.05
N ILE A 128 -8.84 13.24 0.36
CA ILE A 128 -9.85 12.57 1.18
C ILE A 128 -9.90 13.16 2.60
N ASN A 129 -8.75 13.46 3.21
CA ASN A 129 -8.70 14.13 4.51
C ASN A 129 -9.40 15.50 4.49
N GLN A 130 -9.17 16.32 3.47
CA GLN A 130 -9.80 17.63 3.34
C GLN A 130 -11.32 17.54 3.17
N GLN A 131 -11.83 16.49 2.53
CA GLN A 131 -13.27 16.30 2.33
C GLN A 131 -13.98 15.68 3.55
N THR A 132 -13.27 14.84 4.32
CA THR A 132 -13.89 14.02 5.38
C THR A 132 -13.52 14.43 6.80
N GLY A 133 -12.39 15.11 6.98
CA GLY A 133 -11.78 15.36 8.29
C GLY A 133 -11.07 14.14 8.91
N TRP A 134 -11.20 12.93 8.35
CA TRP A 134 -10.68 11.71 8.96
C TRP A 134 -9.14 11.65 8.95
N GLN A 135 -8.58 11.08 10.02
CA GLN A 135 -7.14 10.87 10.14
C GLN A 135 -6.58 10.08 8.95
N SER A 136 -5.53 10.60 8.31
CA SER A 136 -4.90 9.93 7.16
C SER A 136 -3.53 9.35 7.51
N ILE A 137 -3.40 8.03 7.38
CA ILE A 137 -2.18 7.28 7.69
C ILE A 137 -1.62 6.71 6.40
N VAL A 138 -0.72 7.46 5.76
CA VAL A 138 -0.03 6.99 4.55
C VAL A 138 1.13 6.10 4.94
N LEU A 139 0.94 4.78 4.85
CA LEU A 139 1.90 3.80 5.34
C LEU A 139 3.07 3.67 4.36
N GLY A 140 4.30 3.81 4.87
CA GLY A 140 5.52 3.52 4.10
C GLY A 140 5.99 2.09 4.33
N TYR A 141 6.33 1.37 3.27
CA TYR A 141 6.98 0.06 3.35
C TYR A 141 7.95 -0.19 2.20
N ALA A 142 8.98 -0.98 2.48
CA ALA A 142 10.02 -1.33 1.52
C ALA A 142 9.52 -2.40 0.52
N SER A 143 8.67 -1.99 -0.43
CA SER A 143 7.92 -2.87 -1.32
C SER A 143 8.75 -3.87 -2.15
N THR A 144 10.05 -3.61 -2.32
CA THR A 144 11.00 -4.46 -3.06
C THR A 144 11.92 -5.29 -2.17
N ARG A 145 11.66 -5.32 -0.85
CA ARG A 145 12.56 -5.90 0.17
C ARG A 145 11.86 -6.86 1.12
N GLY A 146 10.70 -7.38 0.73
CA GLY A 146 9.98 -8.40 1.47
C GLY A 146 8.83 -9.00 0.67
N SER A 147 8.22 -10.03 1.23
CA SER A 147 7.00 -10.65 0.72
C SER A 147 5.77 -9.78 0.99
N VAL A 148 4.65 -10.11 0.33
CA VAL A 148 3.34 -9.54 0.66
C VAL A 148 2.99 -9.79 2.15
N GLY A 149 3.35 -10.96 2.69
CA GLY A 149 3.16 -11.30 4.09
C GLY A 149 3.99 -10.42 5.04
N ASP A 150 5.25 -10.13 4.71
CA ASP A 150 6.08 -9.21 5.51
C ASP A 150 5.50 -7.80 5.54
N HIS A 151 4.97 -7.34 4.42
CA HIS A 151 4.30 -6.04 4.34
C HIS A 151 2.98 -6.03 5.12
N ALA A 152 2.24 -7.13 5.13
CA ALA A 152 1.04 -7.29 5.96
C ALA A 152 1.39 -7.30 7.46
N ASN A 153 2.51 -7.91 7.85
CA ASN A 153 3.05 -7.84 9.21
C ASN A 153 3.39 -6.40 9.62
N LYS A 154 3.93 -5.57 8.71
CA LYS A 154 4.18 -4.14 8.97
C LYS A 154 2.88 -3.36 9.14
N LEU A 155 1.90 -3.62 8.29
CA LEU A 155 0.56 -3.05 8.43
C LEU A 155 -0.05 -3.40 9.80
N ALA A 156 0.02 -4.67 10.21
CA ALA A 156 -0.46 -5.13 11.51
C ALA A 156 0.22 -4.37 12.66
N GLN A 157 1.55 -4.29 12.65
CA GLN A 157 2.32 -3.58 13.70
C GLN A 157 1.90 -2.12 13.85
N VAL A 158 1.57 -1.44 12.75
CA VAL A 158 1.06 -0.06 12.81
C VAL A 158 -0.36 -0.04 13.39
N ILE A 159 -1.28 -0.85 12.86
CA ILE A 159 -2.69 -0.90 13.31
C ILE A 159 -2.78 -1.23 14.80
N GLU A 160 -1.98 -2.18 15.26
CA GLU A 160 -1.94 -2.65 16.65
C GLU A 160 -1.64 -1.57 17.69
N HIS A 161 -1.01 -0.48 17.26
CA HIS A 161 -0.58 0.61 18.12
C HIS A 161 -1.27 1.93 17.78
N LEU A 162 -2.39 1.87 17.03
CA LEU A 162 -3.24 3.02 16.80
C LEU A 162 -4.16 3.24 18.00
N ASP A 163 -3.85 4.28 18.76
CA ASP A 163 -4.66 4.69 19.90
C ASP A 163 -5.87 5.50 19.43
N GLY A 164 -7.05 5.26 20.04
CA GLY A 164 -8.27 6.05 19.81
C GLY A 164 -9.04 5.77 18.52
N VAL A 165 -8.46 5.00 17.58
CA VAL A 165 -9.12 4.65 16.31
C VAL A 165 -10.09 3.48 16.52
N LYS A 166 -11.35 3.64 16.09
CA LYS A 166 -12.41 2.62 16.21
C LYS A 166 -12.87 2.09 14.85
N ASN A 167 -12.71 2.88 13.80
CA ASN A 167 -13.11 2.52 12.45
C ASN A 167 -11.96 2.79 11.48
N ILE A 168 -11.54 1.77 10.73
CA ILE A 168 -10.41 1.84 9.81
C ILE A 168 -10.92 1.63 8.38
N HIS A 169 -10.77 2.66 7.56
CA HIS A 169 -10.91 2.58 6.12
C HIS A 169 -9.57 2.30 5.45
N PHE A 170 -9.61 1.70 4.27
CA PHE A 170 -8.42 1.42 3.47
C PHE A 170 -8.54 2.01 2.08
N VAL A 171 -7.44 2.54 1.57
CA VAL A 171 -7.28 2.88 0.15
C VAL A 171 -5.93 2.37 -0.31
N ALA A 172 -5.88 1.58 -1.37
CA ALA A 172 -4.60 1.06 -1.83
C ALA A 172 -4.45 1.02 -3.34
N HIS A 173 -3.21 1.24 -3.78
CA HIS A 173 -2.80 1.14 -5.17
C HIS A 173 -2.03 -0.15 -5.43
N SER A 174 -2.38 -0.87 -6.51
CA SER A 174 -1.60 -1.99 -7.02
C SER A 174 -1.28 -3.04 -5.93
N LEU A 175 0.00 -3.39 -5.72
CA LEU A 175 0.49 -4.32 -4.68
C LEU A 175 -0.10 -4.06 -3.29
N GLY A 176 -0.31 -2.79 -2.90
CA GLY A 176 -0.85 -2.44 -1.58
C GLY A 176 -2.22 -3.07 -1.30
N ASN A 177 -3.00 -3.34 -2.34
CA ASN A 177 -4.27 -4.06 -2.23
C ASN A 177 -4.07 -5.49 -1.75
N LEU A 178 -3.05 -6.18 -2.26
CA LEU A 178 -2.75 -7.55 -1.85
C LEU A 178 -2.21 -7.61 -0.43
N VAL A 179 -1.45 -6.59 -0.01
CA VAL A 179 -0.98 -6.45 1.38
C VAL A 179 -2.18 -6.37 2.34
N ILE A 180 -3.18 -5.55 2.03
CA ILE A 180 -4.41 -5.47 2.85
C ILE A 180 -5.20 -6.78 2.79
N ARG A 181 -5.37 -7.39 1.60
CA ARG A 181 -6.09 -8.67 1.48
C ARG A 181 -5.42 -9.80 2.25
N TYR A 182 -4.09 -9.84 2.28
CA TYR A 182 -3.33 -10.76 3.12
C TYR A 182 -3.61 -10.50 4.60
N TRP A 183 -3.53 -9.23 5.01
CA TRP A 183 -3.81 -8.83 6.40
C TRP A 183 -5.25 -9.18 6.84
N LEU A 184 -6.23 -9.01 5.95
CA LEU A 184 -7.63 -9.39 6.16
C LEU A 184 -7.83 -10.91 6.29
N GLY A 185 -7.00 -11.71 5.62
CA GLY A 185 -7.05 -13.17 5.66
C GLY A 185 -6.41 -13.79 6.90
N ASP A 186 -5.61 -13.01 7.63
CA ASP A 186 -4.93 -13.49 8.83
C ASP A 186 -5.83 -13.36 10.07
N LYS A 187 -6.21 -14.51 10.64
CA LYS A 187 -7.10 -14.58 11.80
C LYS A 187 -6.51 -13.90 13.05
N GLN A 188 -5.19 -13.93 13.22
CA GLN A 188 -4.55 -13.31 14.37
C GLN A 188 -4.70 -11.79 14.30
N PHE A 189 -4.50 -11.20 13.12
CA PHE A 189 -4.69 -9.75 12.93
C PHE A 189 -6.14 -9.32 13.15
N GLN A 190 -7.10 -10.11 12.64
CA GLN A 190 -8.52 -9.81 12.85
C GLN A 190 -8.92 -9.91 14.33
N GLN A 191 -8.40 -10.91 15.05
CA GLN A 191 -8.63 -11.04 16.50
C GLN A 191 -8.06 -9.85 17.27
N GLN A 192 -6.84 -9.43 16.93
CA GLN A 192 -6.15 -8.31 17.56
C GLN A 192 -6.87 -6.98 17.34
N LEU A 193 -7.40 -6.74 16.14
CA LEU A 193 -8.25 -5.58 15.84
C LEU A 193 -9.52 -5.56 16.70
N ALA A 194 -10.19 -6.71 16.79
CA ALA A 194 -11.41 -6.86 17.61
C ALA A 194 -11.13 -6.61 19.10
N GLN A 195 -9.99 -7.06 19.62
CA GLN A 195 -9.58 -6.81 21.01
C GLN A 195 -9.35 -5.33 21.32
N GLN A 196 -8.93 -4.53 20.34
CA GLN A 196 -8.84 -3.07 20.46
C GLN A 196 -10.19 -2.35 20.37
N GLY A 197 -11.27 -3.11 20.11
CA GLY A 197 -12.60 -2.57 19.83
C GLY A 197 -12.63 -1.73 18.56
N ALA A 198 -11.76 -2.04 17.60
CA ALA A 198 -11.73 -1.42 16.28
C ALA A 198 -12.35 -2.36 15.23
N GLN A 199 -12.76 -1.80 14.11
CA GLN A 199 -13.31 -2.56 12.97
C GLN A 199 -12.82 -2.01 11.65
N VAL A 200 -12.88 -2.84 10.60
CA VAL A 200 -12.68 -2.41 9.23
C VAL A 200 -13.99 -1.83 8.70
N GLY A 201 -13.94 -0.57 8.26
CA GLY A 201 -15.10 0.15 7.72
C GLY A 201 -15.35 -0.16 6.24
N ARG A 202 -14.53 0.40 5.35
CA ARG A 202 -14.64 0.26 3.89
C ARG A 202 -13.27 0.25 3.23
N MET A 203 -13.17 -0.37 2.06
CA MET A 203 -11.93 -0.42 1.28
C MET A 203 -12.15 0.08 -0.15
N VAL A 204 -11.26 0.93 -0.64
CA VAL A 204 -11.18 1.29 -2.06
C VAL A 204 -9.90 0.70 -2.66
N MET A 205 -10.07 -0.09 -3.72
CA MET A 205 -8.99 -0.73 -4.44
C MET A 205 -8.72 -0.02 -5.75
N VAL A 206 -7.53 0.56 -5.91
CA VAL A 206 -7.13 1.29 -7.13
C VAL A 206 -6.13 0.44 -7.93
N GLY A 207 -6.54 0.00 -9.13
CA GLY A 207 -5.76 -0.89 -10.00
C GLY A 207 -5.20 -2.15 -9.30
N PRO A 208 -6.02 -2.91 -8.53
CA PRO A 208 -5.52 -4.08 -7.81
C PRO A 208 -5.18 -5.24 -8.75
N PRO A 209 -4.05 -5.95 -8.58
CA PRO A 209 -3.82 -7.23 -9.26
C PRO A 209 -4.51 -8.38 -8.50
N ASN A 210 -5.85 -8.39 -8.47
CA ASN A 210 -6.63 -9.34 -7.66
C ASN A 210 -6.51 -10.80 -8.13
N HIS A 211 -6.17 -10.98 -9.41
CA HIS A 211 -5.82 -12.24 -10.05
C HIS A 211 -4.35 -12.24 -10.50
N ARG A 212 -3.85 -13.41 -10.93
CA ARG A 212 -2.46 -13.56 -11.36
C ARG A 212 -2.16 -12.59 -12.51
N PRO A 213 -1.20 -11.66 -12.37
CA PRO A 213 -0.91 -10.68 -13.42
C PRO A 213 -0.37 -11.36 -14.67
N SER A 214 -0.97 -11.04 -15.82
CA SER A 214 -0.54 -11.53 -17.13
C SER A 214 0.83 -10.96 -17.51
N LEU A 215 1.07 -9.68 -17.21
CA LEU A 215 2.35 -9.03 -17.52
C LEU A 215 3.52 -9.64 -16.73
N ALA A 216 3.30 -10.06 -15.48
CA ALA A 216 4.31 -10.75 -14.68
C ALA A 216 4.74 -12.08 -15.34
N GLN A 217 3.81 -12.79 -15.98
CA GLN A 217 4.08 -14.06 -16.67
C GLN A 217 4.85 -13.87 -17.98
N VAL A 218 4.62 -12.77 -18.70
CA VAL A 218 5.30 -12.48 -19.97
C VAL A 218 6.75 -12.02 -19.75
N LEU A 219 7.04 -11.42 -18.60
CA LEU A 219 8.36 -10.86 -18.28
C LEU A 219 9.29 -11.82 -17.50
N THR A 220 8.79 -13.00 -17.09
CA THR A 220 9.52 -14.08 -16.40
C THR A 220 10.83 -14.57 -17.05
N PRO A 221 11.11 -14.44 -18.37
CA PRO A 221 12.36 -14.97 -18.95
C PRO A 221 13.63 -14.13 -18.70
N LEU A 222 13.58 -13.03 -17.94
CA LEU A 222 14.76 -12.21 -17.67
C LEU A 222 15.15 -12.35 -16.19
N ASP A 223 16.27 -13.02 -15.91
CA ASP A 223 16.93 -13.24 -14.59
C ASP A 223 17.15 -11.97 -13.72
N THR A 224 16.67 -10.81 -14.15
CA THR A 224 16.84 -9.49 -13.52
C THR A 224 15.66 -9.07 -12.64
N GLN A 225 14.51 -9.76 -12.70
CA GLN A 225 13.33 -9.36 -11.92
C GLN A 225 13.50 -9.55 -10.41
N GLN A 226 14.11 -10.66 -9.98
CA GLN A 226 14.40 -10.92 -8.57
C GLN A 226 15.34 -9.86 -7.97
N ILE A 227 16.29 -9.38 -8.78
CA ILE A 227 17.31 -8.41 -8.36
C ILE A 227 16.69 -7.02 -8.14
N ILE A 228 15.70 -6.62 -8.95
CA ILE A 228 15.13 -5.27 -8.91
C ILE A 228 13.86 -5.24 -8.05
N GLY A 229 12.92 -6.18 -8.26
CA GLY A 229 11.58 -6.20 -7.63
C GLY A 229 11.46 -6.93 -6.31
N GLY A 230 12.43 -7.78 -5.95
CA GLY A 230 12.40 -8.54 -4.71
C GLY A 230 11.26 -9.56 -4.63
N GLU A 231 11.06 -10.10 -3.43
CA GLU A 231 10.18 -11.25 -3.18
C GLU A 231 8.70 -10.99 -3.54
N SER A 232 8.16 -9.80 -3.27
CA SER A 232 6.80 -9.45 -3.71
C SER A 232 6.61 -9.56 -5.22
N ALA A 233 7.62 -9.22 -6.04
CA ALA A 233 7.54 -9.39 -7.49
C ALA A 233 7.55 -10.87 -7.89
N SER A 234 8.41 -11.68 -7.26
CA SER A 234 8.46 -13.13 -7.46
C SER A 234 7.13 -13.79 -7.12
N GLN A 235 6.49 -13.40 -6.01
CA GLN A 235 5.19 -13.94 -5.62
C GLN A 235 4.07 -13.66 -6.63
N LEU A 236 4.14 -12.52 -7.33
CA LEU A 236 3.20 -12.19 -8.39
C LEU A 236 3.45 -12.99 -9.67
N ALA A 237 4.72 -13.24 -10.00
CA ALA A 237 5.11 -13.92 -11.23
C ALA A 237 5.04 -15.45 -11.12
N GLU A 238 5.69 -16.01 -10.10
CA GLU A 238 6.01 -17.42 -9.97
C GLU A 238 5.17 -18.09 -8.87
N ASP A 239 5.11 -17.48 -7.68
CA ASP A 239 4.53 -18.12 -6.48
C ASP A 239 3.06 -17.77 -6.24
N TRP A 240 2.33 -17.34 -7.28
CA TRP A 240 0.94 -16.91 -7.16
C TRP A 240 0.04 -17.98 -6.53
N LYS A 241 0.31 -19.26 -6.82
CA LYS A 241 -0.44 -20.40 -6.26
C LYS A 241 -0.32 -20.50 -4.73
N GLU A 242 0.79 -20.03 -4.16
CA GLU A 242 1.02 -20.02 -2.72
C GLU A 242 0.49 -18.75 -2.05
N LEU A 243 0.56 -17.62 -2.76
CA LEU A 243 0.05 -16.33 -2.29
C LEU A 243 -1.48 -16.28 -2.31
N ALA A 244 -2.12 -16.67 -3.41
CA ALA A 244 -3.55 -16.48 -3.64
C ALA A 244 -4.46 -17.07 -2.53
N PRO A 245 -4.21 -18.27 -1.98
CA PRO A 245 -5.00 -18.81 -0.88
C PRO A 245 -4.96 -17.98 0.41
N LYS A 246 -3.97 -17.10 0.57
CA LYS A 246 -3.80 -16.22 1.73
C LYS A 246 -4.48 -14.86 1.55
N LEU A 247 -4.95 -14.54 0.34
CA LEU A 247 -5.55 -13.25 0.01
C LEU A 247 -7.07 -13.29 0.20
N ALA A 248 -7.56 -12.77 1.33
CA ALA A 248 -8.99 -12.71 1.58
C ALA A 248 -9.72 -11.77 0.62
N THR A 249 -10.99 -12.07 0.36
CA THR A 249 -11.95 -11.08 -0.11
C THR A 249 -12.39 -10.25 1.10
N PRO A 250 -12.38 -8.90 1.04
CA PRO A 250 -12.85 -8.09 2.16
C PRO A 250 -14.29 -8.42 2.55
N SER A 251 -14.54 -8.58 3.86
CA SER A 251 -15.88 -8.80 4.41
C SER A 251 -16.68 -7.50 4.58
N CYS A 252 -15.99 -6.36 4.60
CA CYS A 252 -16.57 -5.02 4.59
C CYS A 252 -17.02 -4.61 3.18
N ASP A 253 -17.72 -3.48 3.06
CA ASP A 253 -17.98 -2.87 1.76
C ASP A 253 -16.66 -2.46 1.10
N PHE A 254 -16.45 -2.92 -0.12
CA PHE A 254 -15.29 -2.52 -0.91
C PHE A 254 -15.64 -2.22 -2.36
N GLY A 255 -14.93 -1.26 -2.94
CA GLY A 255 -15.10 -0.80 -4.30
C GLY A 255 -13.78 -0.92 -5.06
N ILE A 256 -13.87 -1.10 -6.38
CA ILE A 256 -12.70 -1.25 -7.25
C ILE A 256 -12.73 -0.21 -8.37
N LEU A 257 -11.65 0.55 -8.49
CA LEU A 257 -11.38 1.48 -9.58
C LEU A 257 -10.26 0.88 -10.45
N ALA A 258 -10.61 0.41 -11.63
CA ALA A 258 -9.70 -0.12 -12.64
C ALA A 258 -9.29 0.98 -13.63
N GLY A 259 -8.04 0.94 -14.11
CA GLY A 259 -7.61 1.73 -15.25
C GLY A 259 -7.81 0.92 -16.54
N GLY A 260 -8.17 1.60 -17.62
CA GLY A 260 -8.41 1.00 -18.93
C GLY A 260 -9.22 1.94 -19.81
N LYS A 261 -9.18 1.73 -21.12
CA LYS A 261 -9.87 2.59 -22.10
C LYS A 261 -11.37 2.40 -22.13
N GLY A 262 -11.89 1.35 -21.49
CA GLY A 262 -13.27 0.89 -21.65
C GLY A 262 -13.52 0.20 -22.99
N ASP A 263 -12.47 -0.31 -23.65
CA ASP A 263 -12.54 -1.04 -24.93
C ASP A 263 -12.06 -2.51 -24.78
N GLU A 264 -11.90 -3.25 -25.87
CA GLU A 264 -11.45 -4.66 -25.82
C GLU A 264 -9.92 -4.84 -25.90
N SER A 265 -9.15 -3.76 -26.02
CA SER A 265 -7.74 -3.79 -26.43
C SER A 265 -6.75 -3.11 -25.47
N GLY A 266 -7.24 -2.20 -24.62
CA GLY A 266 -6.45 -1.55 -23.58
C GLY A 266 -5.28 -0.72 -24.09
N HIS A 267 -4.33 -0.43 -23.19
CA HIS A 267 -3.13 0.36 -23.50
C HIS A 267 -1.93 -0.51 -23.89
N ASN A 268 -1.84 -1.76 -23.42
CA ASN A 268 -0.68 -2.64 -23.61
C ASN A 268 -1.07 -3.96 -24.30
N PRO A 269 -0.64 -4.19 -25.55
CA PRO A 269 -1.03 -5.38 -26.32
C PRO A 269 -0.46 -6.71 -25.78
N LEU A 270 0.40 -6.67 -24.75
CA LEU A 270 0.89 -7.86 -24.06
C LEU A 270 -0.06 -8.35 -22.96
N ILE A 271 -1.04 -7.53 -22.58
CA ILE A 271 -2.08 -7.87 -21.60
C ILE A 271 -3.35 -8.18 -22.38
N PRO A 272 -3.99 -9.35 -22.18
CA PRO A 272 -5.24 -9.65 -22.87
C PRO A 272 -6.41 -8.77 -22.41
N GLY A 273 -7.02 -8.04 -23.35
CA GLY A 273 -8.20 -7.21 -23.08
C GLY A 273 -7.86 -5.78 -22.71
N ASP A 274 -8.81 -5.09 -22.08
CA ASP A 274 -8.58 -3.75 -21.52
C ASP A 274 -7.59 -3.79 -20.35
N ASP A 275 -6.75 -2.77 -20.23
CA ASP A 275 -5.65 -2.71 -19.27
C ASP A 275 -5.16 -1.29 -19.03
N ASP A 276 -4.48 -1.08 -17.90
CA ASP A 276 -3.91 0.20 -17.49
C ASP A 276 -2.41 0.34 -17.78
N MET A 277 -1.90 -0.38 -18.77
CA MET A 277 -0.49 -0.68 -19.10
C MET A 277 0.17 -1.78 -18.27
N ILE A 278 -0.30 -2.05 -17.04
CA ILE A 278 0.37 -2.97 -16.09
C ILE A 278 -0.55 -4.11 -15.65
N VAL A 279 -1.82 -3.80 -15.40
CA VAL A 279 -2.84 -4.70 -14.87
C VAL A 279 -4.04 -4.67 -15.81
N GLY A 280 -4.52 -5.85 -16.20
CA GLY A 280 -5.74 -5.96 -17.00
C GLY A 280 -6.99 -5.66 -16.17
N VAL A 281 -8.02 -5.06 -16.77
CA VAL A 281 -9.30 -4.76 -16.10
C VAL A 281 -9.90 -6.02 -15.49
N LYS A 282 -9.88 -7.15 -16.21
CA LYS A 282 -10.35 -8.45 -15.68
C LYS A 282 -9.51 -8.95 -14.50
N GLU A 283 -8.23 -8.61 -14.43
CA GLU A 283 -7.34 -8.97 -13.32
C GLU A 283 -7.64 -8.16 -12.06
N THR A 284 -8.26 -6.98 -12.22
CA THR A 284 -8.71 -6.15 -11.10
C THR A 284 -10.01 -6.60 -10.47
N MET A 285 -10.86 -7.32 -11.20
CA MET A 285 -12.16 -7.74 -10.71
C MET A 285 -12.01 -8.65 -9.48
N LEU A 286 -12.88 -8.49 -8.49
CA LEU A 286 -12.96 -9.38 -7.34
C LEU A 286 -14.43 -9.53 -6.94
N PRO A 287 -14.97 -10.76 -6.94
CA PRO A 287 -16.34 -11.02 -6.51
C PRO A 287 -16.63 -10.46 -5.12
N GLY A 288 -17.79 -9.83 -4.97
CA GLY A 288 -18.23 -9.19 -3.73
C GLY A 288 -18.01 -7.67 -3.67
N ALA A 289 -17.37 -7.07 -4.67
CA ALA A 289 -17.23 -5.61 -4.72
C ALA A 289 -18.61 -4.95 -4.82
N SER A 290 -18.89 -4.01 -3.92
CA SER A 290 -20.15 -3.26 -3.86
C SER A 290 -20.28 -2.27 -5.01
N ASP A 291 -19.16 -1.86 -5.61
CA ASP A 291 -19.13 -1.02 -6.81
C ASP A 291 -17.83 -1.22 -7.61
N PHE A 292 -17.90 -1.01 -8.92
CA PHE A 292 -16.78 -1.19 -9.87
C PHE A 292 -16.82 -0.11 -10.95
N ARG A 293 -15.66 0.46 -11.29
CA ARG A 293 -15.50 1.39 -12.43
C ARG A 293 -14.23 1.13 -13.20
N VAL A 294 -14.30 1.38 -14.51
CA VAL A 294 -13.14 1.50 -15.40
C VAL A 294 -13.00 2.97 -15.78
N LEU A 295 -11.80 3.52 -15.69
CA LEU A 295 -11.48 4.88 -16.09
C LEU A 295 -10.32 4.87 -17.07
N ASP A 296 -10.39 5.71 -18.12
CA ASP A 296 -9.33 5.89 -19.13
C ASP A 296 -8.11 6.59 -18.54
N VAL A 297 -7.33 5.80 -17.80
CA VAL A 297 -6.15 6.22 -17.06
C VAL A 297 -5.14 5.07 -17.05
N ILE A 298 -3.86 5.41 -16.95
CA ILE A 298 -2.79 4.43 -16.86
C ILE A 298 -2.40 4.17 -15.41
N HIS A 299 -1.90 2.96 -15.13
CA HIS A 299 -1.56 2.46 -13.79
C HIS A 299 -0.69 3.41 -12.99
N ALA A 300 0.21 4.10 -13.70
CA ALA A 300 1.22 4.92 -13.08
C ALA A 300 0.68 6.24 -12.52
N THR A 301 -0.48 6.71 -12.98
CA THR A 301 -1.06 8.02 -12.65
C THR A 301 -2.37 7.94 -11.87
N MET A 302 -3.02 6.78 -11.79
CA MET A 302 -4.35 6.60 -11.17
C MET A 302 -4.53 7.33 -9.82
N MET A 303 -3.53 7.25 -8.93
CA MET A 303 -3.55 7.86 -7.60
C MET A 303 -3.50 9.40 -7.61
N TYR A 304 -3.25 10.02 -8.76
CA TYR A 304 -3.20 11.47 -8.97
C TYR A 304 -4.43 12.00 -9.71
N GLU A 305 -5.30 11.12 -10.20
CA GLU A 305 -6.46 11.47 -11.00
C GLU A 305 -7.60 12.01 -10.12
N PRO A 306 -8.09 13.25 -10.36
CA PRO A 306 -9.15 13.85 -9.56
C PRO A 306 -10.42 13.00 -9.50
N ASN A 307 -10.79 12.35 -10.60
CA ASN A 307 -11.98 11.49 -10.66
C ASN A 307 -11.84 10.28 -9.74
N ILE A 308 -10.66 9.64 -9.68
CA ILE A 308 -10.40 8.51 -8.79
C ILE A 308 -10.43 8.97 -7.32
N MET A 309 -9.87 10.13 -7.01
CA MET A 309 -9.91 10.68 -5.65
C MET A 309 -11.34 11.01 -5.19
N GLY A 310 -12.14 11.63 -6.07
CA GLY A 310 -13.54 11.93 -5.80
C GLY A 310 -14.36 10.66 -5.58
N MET A 311 -14.28 9.70 -6.50
CA MET A 311 -14.96 8.41 -6.36
C MET A 311 -14.52 7.68 -5.09
N ALA A 312 -13.22 7.65 -4.76
CA ALA A 312 -12.74 7.04 -3.53
C ALA A 312 -13.34 7.71 -2.28
N THR A 313 -13.46 9.05 -2.29
CA THR A 313 -14.09 9.81 -1.20
C THR A 313 -15.55 9.40 -1.02
N GLU A 314 -16.33 9.44 -2.11
CA GLU A 314 -17.75 9.05 -2.11
C GLU A 314 -17.94 7.61 -1.63
N PHE A 315 -17.10 6.68 -2.08
CA PHE A 315 -17.19 5.29 -1.66
C PHE A 315 -16.91 5.11 -0.17
N LEU A 316 -15.88 5.79 0.35
CA LEU A 316 -15.58 5.68 1.78
C LEU A 316 -16.69 6.28 2.66
N GLN A 317 -17.37 7.35 2.22
CA GLN A 317 -18.48 7.97 2.96
C GLN A 317 -19.78 7.17 2.83
N HIS A 318 -20.10 6.71 1.61
CA HIS A 318 -21.45 6.26 1.25
C HIS A 318 -21.55 4.83 0.73
N GLY A 319 -20.43 4.21 0.31
CA GLY A 319 -20.39 2.84 -0.21
C GLY A 319 -20.69 2.70 -1.71
N TYR A 320 -20.60 3.78 -2.47
CA TYR A 320 -20.72 3.83 -3.94
C TYR A 320 -19.81 4.91 -4.52
N PHE A 321 -19.46 4.82 -5.81
CA PHE A 321 -18.56 5.77 -6.46
C PHE A 321 -19.23 7.04 -6.99
N GLU A 322 -20.54 7.00 -7.26
CA GLU A 322 -21.30 8.13 -7.83
C GLU A 322 -22.66 8.31 -7.14
N SER A 323 -23.49 7.27 -7.13
CA SER A 323 -24.78 7.22 -6.44
C SER A 323 -25.16 5.78 -6.13
N ALA A 324 -26.13 5.57 -5.24
CA ALA A 324 -26.58 4.23 -4.87
C ALA A 324 -27.19 3.46 -6.06
N GLU A 325 -27.84 4.19 -6.98
CA GLU A 325 -28.52 3.69 -8.18
C GLU A 325 -27.54 3.39 -9.32
N ALA A 326 -26.42 4.11 -9.41
CA ALA A 326 -25.42 3.93 -10.47
C ALA A 326 -24.40 2.83 -10.17
N ARG A 327 -24.56 2.06 -9.08
CA ARG A 327 -23.59 1.02 -8.72
C ARG A 327 -23.48 -0.06 -9.78
N HIS A 328 -22.25 -0.53 -10.01
CA HIS A 328 -21.95 -1.70 -10.81
C HIS A 328 -21.29 -2.77 -9.92
N PRO A 329 -22.06 -3.47 -9.08
CA PRO A 329 -21.50 -4.46 -8.17
C PRO A 329 -20.95 -5.67 -8.91
N LEU A 330 -19.87 -6.25 -8.38
CA LEU A 330 -19.37 -7.54 -8.84
C LEU A 330 -20.00 -8.63 -7.98
N GLY A 331 -20.83 -9.48 -8.60
CA GLY A 331 -21.58 -10.52 -7.90
C GLY A 331 -20.71 -11.36 -6.96
N LYS A 332 -21.25 -11.75 -5.80
CA LYS A 332 -20.58 -12.67 -4.88
C LYS A 332 -20.54 -14.06 -5.53
N VAL A 333 -19.39 -14.72 -5.51
CA VAL A 333 -19.34 -16.15 -5.82
C VAL A 333 -20.00 -16.87 -4.64
N THR A 334 -21.25 -17.28 -4.81
CA THR A 334 -21.85 -18.33 -3.97
C THR A 334 -21.08 -19.61 -4.25
N ILE A 335 -20.15 -19.95 -3.35
CA ILE A 335 -19.59 -21.30 -3.33
C ILE A 335 -20.72 -22.22 -2.85
N PRO A 336 -21.13 -23.24 -3.62
CA PRO A 336 -22.17 -24.18 -3.21
C PRO A 336 -21.83 -24.96 -1.94
#